data_AF-A0A1E1F6Y2-F1
#
_entry.id   AF-A0A1E1F6Y2-F1
#
_cell.length_a   1.000
_cell.length_b   1.000
_cell.length_c   1.000
_cell.angle_alpha   90.00
_cell.angle_beta   90.00
_cell.angle_gamma   90.00
#
_symmetry.space_group_name_H-M   'P 1'
#
loop_
_entity.id
_entity.type
_entity.pdbx_description
1 polymer ?
#
loop_
_entity_poly.entity_id
_entity_poly.type
_entity_poly.pdbx_seq_one_letter_code
_entity_poly.pdbx_strand_id
1 'polypeptide(L)'
;MSQEDIADVVASFVRGARDAKTLGFDAIELHGRHGYLFDQFFWKATNNRTDRYGGNTIKERTLFATEVIRAVRAEIGEEFPIFFRLSQFKMAAYDARVVDTPSELEEWVGPLKDAGVDIFDCSQRRFSEPEFAGSDLNLAGWVKKLTGQPTLTVGSIGFDNDLIKALNTKAAGTDIPSIVEAAKRVEREEFDLVAVGRGMIADPNWAQKVREGTFDELLAYDANMLRTLV
;
A
#
# COMPACT_ATOMS: atom_id res chain seq x y z
N MET A 1 2.05 21.02 12.36
CA MET A 1 1.36 20.24 13.40
C MET A 1 2.03 20.47 14.74
N SER A 2 1.35 21.14 15.65
CA SER A 2 1.66 21.18 17.08
C SER A 2 1.44 19.79 17.72
N GLN A 3 1.74 19.62 19.01
CA GLN A 3 1.39 18.37 19.71
C GLN A 3 -0.12 18.19 19.85
N GLU A 4 -0.86 19.30 20.01
CA GLU A 4 -2.33 19.31 20.05
C GLU A 4 -2.91 18.87 18.70
N ASP A 5 -2.39 19.41 17.59
CA ASP A 5 -2.82 18.99 16.24
C ASP A 5 -2.59 17.48 16.03
N ILE A 6 -1.48 16.93 16.55
CA ILE A 6 -1.18 15.50 16.44
C ILE A 6 -2.16 14.69 17.26
N ALA A 7 -2.46 15.11 18.49
CA ALA A 7 -3.45 14.44 19.34
C ALA A 7 -4.85 14.45 18.71
N ASP A 8 -5.26 15.57 18.12
CA ASP A 8 -6.53 15.71 17.42
C ASP A 8 -6.62 14.81 16.19
N VAL A 9 -5.51 14.67 15.44
CA VAL A 9 -5.43 13.76 14.30
C VAL A 9 -5.51 12.30 14.77
N VAL A 10 -4.78 11.92 15.83
CA VAL A 10 -4.87 10.57 16.41
C VAL A 10 -6.32 10.27 16.79
N ALA A 11 -6.97 11.17 17.53
CA ALA A 11 -8.38 11.02 17.90
C ALA A 11 -9.29 10.92 16.67
N SER A 12 -8.98 11.61 15.57
CA SER A 12 -9.76 11.54 14.33
C SER A 12 -9.64 10.17 13.64
N PHE A 13 -8.44 9.56 13.61
CA PHE A 13 -8.27 8.19 13.12
C PHE A 13 -9.03 7.18 13.97
N VAL A 14 -8.98 7.31 15.30
CA VAL A 14 -9.74 6.46 16.22
C VAL A 14 -11.24 6.53 15.94
N ARG A 15 -11.79 7.75 15.81
CA ARG A 15 -13.21 7.92 15.46
C ARG A 15 -13.55 7.28 14.11
N GLY A 16 -12.74 7.51 13.08
CA GLY A 16 -12.97 6.91 11.76
C GLY A 16 -12.95 5.37 11.78
N ALA A 17 -12.02 4.78 12.54
CA ALA A 17 -11.92 3.32 12.69
C ALA A 17 -13.13 2.73 13.42
N ARG A 18 -13.56 3.34 14.54
CA ARG A 18 -14.78 2.96 15.24
C ARG A 18 -16.00 3.04 14.34
N ASP A 19 -16.13 4.14 13.60
CA ASP A 19 -17.29 4.37 12.75
C ASP A 19 -17.32 3.35 11.60
N ALA A 20 -16.18 3.01 10.99
CA ALA A 20 -16.06 1.94 10.01
C ALA A 20 -16.52 0.58 10.59
N LYS A 21 -16.04 0.21 11.78
CA LYS A 21 -16.48 -1.02 12.45
C LYS A 21 -17.99 -0.99 12.76
N THR A 22 -18.51 0.14 13.23
CA THR A 22 -19.94 0.32 13.57
C THR A 22 -20.84 0.20 12.35
N LEU A 23 -20.37 0.67 11.18
CA LEU A 23 -21.08 0.58 9.91
C LEU A 23 -21.02 -0.82 9.28
N GLY A 24 -20.27 -1.75 9.87
CA GLY A 24 -20.19 -3.14 9.41
C GLY A 24 -19.16 -3.39 8.31
N PHE A 25 -18.13 -2.54 8.18
CA PHE A 25 -16.95 -2.90 7.39
C PHE A 25 -16.22 -4.08 8.04
N ASP A 26 -15.57 -4.92 7.23
CA ASP A 26 -14.84 -6.10 7.72
C ASP A 26 -13.41 -5.79 8.17
N ALA A 27 -12.84 -4.67 7.73
CA ALA A 27 -11.47 -4.24 8.03
C ALA A 27 -11.31 -2.73 7.80
N ILE A 28 -10.19 -2.18 8.25
CA ILE A 28 -9.73 -0.83 7.87
C ILE A 28 -8.36 -0.88 7.20
N GLU A 29 -8.07 0.10 6.34
CA GLU A 29 -6.73 0.34 5.81
C GLU A 29 -6.23 1.73 6.22
N LEU A 30 -5.12 1.77 6.95
CA LEU A 30 -4.41 2.99 7.28
C LEU A 30 -3.50 3.39 6.12
N HIS A 31 -3.78 4.55 5.55
CA HIS A 31 -3.14 5.01 4.33
C HIS A 31 -1.80 5.74 4.62
N GLY A 32 -0.68 5.01 4.60
CA GLY A 32 0.67 5.54 4.87
C GLY A 32 1.65 5.56 3.70
N ARG A 33 1.18 5.94 2.51
CA ARG A 33 1.93 5.90 1.24
C ARG A 33 1.81 7.19 0.44
N HIS A 34 2.56 7.31 -0.65
CA HIS A 34 2.48 8.31 -1.73
C HIS A 34 2.41 9.79 -1.29
N GLY A 35 3.07 10.15 -0.19
CA GLY A 35 3.21 11.54 0.28
C GLY A 35 2.04 12.06 1.11
N TYR A 36 1.12 11.18 1.54
CA TYR A 36 0.08 11.52 2.51
C TYR A 36 0.64 11.51 3.94
N LEU A 37 -0.22 11.77 4.93
CA LEU A 37 0.21 12.18 6.26
C LEU A 37 1.25 11.27 6.92
N PHE A 38 1.02 9.96 7.07
CA PHE A 38 2.04 9.10 7.70
C PHE A 38 3.34 9.09 6.90
N ASP A 39 3.25 9.07 5.57
CA ASP A 39 4.41 9.08 4.68
C ASP A 39 5.21 10.39 4.77
N GLN A 40 4.53 11.50 5.07
CA GLN A 40 5.20 12.77 5.37
C GLN A 40 6.02 12.70 6.66
N PHE A 41 5.58 11.93 7.66
CA PHE A 41 6.38 11.67 8.87
C PHE A 41 7.55 10.72 8.58
N PHE A 42 7.33 9.64 7.82
CA PHE A 42 8.38 8.66 7.50
C PHE A 42 9.52 9.24 6.68
N TRP A 43 9.21 10.11 5.72
CA TRP A 43 10.18 10.59 4.75
C TRP A 43 10.96 11.80 5.24
N LYS A 44 12.29 11.68 5.27
CA LYS A 44 13.21 12.72 5.76
C LYS A 44 13.07 14.05 5.01
N ALA A 45 12.70 14.03 3.73
CA ALA A 45 12.54 15.25 2.95
C ALA A 45 11.38 16.14 3.46
N THR A 46 10.35 15.53 4.03
CA THR A 46 9.15 16.22 4.53
C THR A 46 9.15 16.38 6.05
N ASN A 47 9.73 15.45 6.80
CA ASN A 47 9.81 15.52 8.25
C ASN A 47 11.14 16.11 8.73
N ASN A 48 11.16 17.44 8.87
CA ASN A 48 12.29 18.20 9.42
C ASN A 48 12.05 18.59 10.89
N ARG A 49 11.20 17.86 11.62
CA ARG A 49 10.89 18.16 13.02
C ARG A 49 12.11 17.89 13.91
N THR A 50 12.21 18.67 14.97
CA THR A 50 13.23 18.52 16.03
C THR A 50 12.66 17.98 17.34
N ASP A 51 11.38 17.62 17.36
CA ASP A 51 10.72 17.01 18.51
C ASP A 51 10.67 15.48 18.38
N ARG A 52 9.93 14.83 19.30
CA ARG A 52 9.84 13.36 19.40
C ARG A 52 9.29 12.65 18.16
N TYR A 53 8.64 13.37 17.24
CA TYR A 53 8.09 12.81 16.01
C TYR A 53 8.98 13.03 14.78
N GLY A 54 10.11 13.74 14.95
CA GLY A 54 11.18 13.85 13.96
C GLY A 54 12.26 12.80 14.20
N GLY A 55 13.47 13.08 13.70
CA GLY A 55 14.65 12.24 13.95
C GLY A 55 15.38 11.83 12.68
N ASN A 56 16.59 11.30 12.88
CA ASN A 56 17.48 10.91 11.79
C ASN A 56 17.17 9.50 11.29
N THR A 57 16.69 8.62 12.17
CA THR A 57 16.37 7.24 11.83
C THR A 57 14.92 7.10 11.38
N ILE A 58 14.63 6.07 10.58
CA ILE A 58 13.25 5.77 10.19
C ILE A 58 12.41 5.32 11.40
N LYS A 59 13.05 4.63 12.37
CA LYS A 59 12.40 4.19 13.61
C LYS A 59 11.84 5.35 14.44
N GLU A 60 12.62 6.42 14.63
CA GLU A 60 12.15 7.63 15.34
C GLU A 60 10.95 8.28 14.62
N ARG A 61 11.07 8.43 13.30
CA ARG A 61 10.03 9.02 12.44
C ARG A 61 8.76 8.17 12.33
N THR A 62 8.83 6.90 12.71
CA THR A 62 7.69 5.96 12.68
C THR A 62 6.76 6.13 13.89
N LEU A 63 7.18 6.86 14.93
CA LEU A 63 6.45 7.01 16.19
C LEU A 63 4.99 7.45 16.00
N PHE A 64 4.74 8.48 15.19
CA PHE A 64 3.39 8.99 14.94
C PHE A 64 2.45 7.90 14.42
N ALA A 65 2.90 7.11 13.44
CA ALA A 65 2.10 6.02 12.91
C ALA A 65 1.82 4.96 13.97
N THR A 66 2.83 4.58 14.78
CA THR A 66 2.62 3.59 15.85
C THR A 66 1.66 4.05 16.92
N GLU A 67 1.63 5.35 17.25
CA GLU A 67 0.67 5.90 18.20
C GLU A 67 -0.75 5.84 17.64
N VAL A 68 -0.94 6.18 16.36
CA VAL A 68 -2.25 6.03 15.71
C VAL A 68 -2.69 4.57 15.67
N ILE A 69 -1.82 3.64 15.24
CA ILE A 69 -2.16 2.22 15.13
C ILE A 69 -2.57 1.67 16.50
N ARG A 70 -1.80 1.96 17.56
CA ARG A 70 -2.14 1.50 18.92
C ARG A 70 -3.46 2.06 19.42
N ALA A 71 -3.71 3.36 19.20
CA ALA A 71 -4.95 4.00 19.61
C ALA A 71 -6.15 3.42 18.86
N VAL A 72 -5.99 3.18 17.55
CA VAL A 72 -7.01 2.55 16.71
C VAL A 72 -7.27 1.11 17.15
N ARG A 73 -6.22 0.31 17.36
CA ARG A 73 -6.32 -1.07 17.86
C ARG A 73 -7.07 -1.13 19.19
N ALA A 74 -6.76 -0.24 20.13
CA ALA A 74 -7.42 -0.18 21.43
C ALA A 74 -8.94 0.09 21.31
N GLU A 75 -9.37 0.84 20.29
CA GLU A 75 -10.77 1.16 20.04
C GLU A 75 -11.52 0.03 19.33
N ILE A 76 -10.92 -0.58 18.31
CA ILE A 76 -11.61 -1.55 17.45
C ILE A 76 -11.40 -3.02 17.88
N GLY A 77 -10.52 -3.28 18.84
CA GLY A 77 -10.23 -4.62 19.38
C GLY A 77 -9.31 -5.45 18.48
N GLU A 78 -8.81 -6.56 19.02
CA GLU A 78 -7.80 -7.42 18.37
C GLU A 78 -8.30 -8.17 17.14
N GLU A 79 -9.59 -8.51 17.08
CA GLU A 79 -10.13 -9.34 15.99
C GLU A 79 -10.45 -8.55 14.71
N PHE A 80 -10.50 -7.22 14.77
CA PHE A 80 -10.85 -6.38 13.62
C PHE A 80 -9.59 -6.04 12.81
N PRO A 81 -9.42 -6.53 11.56
CA PRO A 81 -8.16 -6.39 10.84
C PRO A 81 -7.75 -4.95 10.53
N ILE A 82 -6.48 -4.65 10.75
CA ILE A 82 -5.82 -3.40 10.38
C ILE A 82 -4.83 -3.67 9.25
N PHE A 83 -5.16 -3.17 8.07
CA PHE A 83 -4.22 -3.06 6.96
C PHE A 83 -3.40 -1.78 7.13
N PHE A 84 -2.11 -1.82 6.81
CA PHE A 84 -1.29 -0.62 6.68
C PHE A 84 -0.67 -0.56 5.30
N ARG A 85 -1.01 0.49 4.56
CA ARG A 85 -0.52 0.68 3.20
C ARG A 85 0.71 1.58 3.16
N LEU A 86 1.80 1.10 2.58
CA LEU A 86 3.08 1.83 2.52
C LEU A 86 3.69 1.82 1.11
N SER A 87 4.63 2.74 0.87
CA SER A 87 5.35 2.86 -0.41
C SER A 87 6.68 3.56 -0.22
N GLN A 88 7.68 3.15 -1.01
CA GLN A 88 8.95 3.87 -1.09
C GLN A 88 8.81 5.16 -1.91
N PHE A 89 8.20 5.08 -3.09
CA PHE A 89 8.01 6.20 -4.01
C PHE A 89 6.84 7.12 -3.65
N LYS A 90 6.81 8.34 -4.23
CA LYS A 90 5.72 9.31 -4.10
C LYS A 90 5.16 9.67 -5.47
N MET A 91 3.89 10.10 -5.54
CA MET A 91 3.29 10.53 -6.82
C MET A 91 4.03 11.71 -7.47
N ALA A 92 4.66 12.57 -6.65
CA ALA A 92 5.45 13.70 -7.10
C ALA A 92 6.97 13.41 -7.18
N ALA A 93 7.42 12.23 -6.74
CA ALA A 93 8.83 11.84 -6.69
C ALA A 93 8.94 10.31 -6.82
N TYR A 94 8.95 9.83 -8.06
CA TYR A 94 8.90 8.39 -8.36
C TYR A 94 10.19 7.64 -8.05
N ASP A 95 11.30 8.36 -7.96
CA ASP A 95 12.64 7.88 -7.59
C ASP A 95 12.90 7.96 -6.08
N ALA A 96 11.99 8.55 -5.31
CA ALA A 96 12.12 8.65 -3.87
C ALA A 96 12.14 7.26 -3.21
N ARG A 97 12.96 7.15 -2.16
CA ARG A 97 12.99 6.04 -1.22
C ARG A 97 12.86 6.59 0.20
N VAL A 98 12.11 5.88 1.05
CA VAL A 98 12.03 6.12 2.49
C VAL A 98 13.22 5.46 3.18
N VAL A 99 13.62 4.28 2.70
CA VAL A 99 14.75 3.47 3.20
C VAL A 99 15.56 2.87 2.05
N ASP A 100 16.86 2.70 2.25
CA ASP A 100 17.78 2.25 1.20
C ASP A 100 18.18 0.79 1.37
N THR A 101 18.05 0.23 2.58
CA THR A 101 18.46 -1.15 2.89
C THR A 101 17.33 -2.00 3.48
N PRO A 102 17.40 -3.34 3.36
CA PRO A 102 16.48 -4.24 4.05
C PRO A 102 16.46 -4.07 5.57
N SER A 103 17.61 -3.74 6.18
CA SER A 103 17.69 -3.51 7.63
C SER A 103 16.92 -2.27 8.04
N GLU A 104 17.00 -1.18 7.27
CA GLU A 104 16.19 0.01 7.53
C GLU A 104 14.71 -0.25 7.24
N LEU A 105 14.38 -1.09 6.26
CA LEU A 105 12.99 -1.52 6.04
C LEU A 105 12.44 -2.25 7.27
N GLU A 106 13.22 -3.15 7.88
CA GLU A 106 12.85 -3.81 9.14
C GLU A 106 12.64 -2.81 10.29
N GLU A 107 13.53 -1.81 10.42
CA GLU A 107 13.36 -0.73 11.39
C GLU A 107 12.11 0.14 11.16
N TRP A 108 11.59 0.15 9.93
CA TRP A 108 10.36 0.83 9.58
C TRP A 108 9.12 -0.02 9.85
N VAL A 109 9.06 -1.26 9.33
CA VAL A 109 7.85 -2.09 9.40
C VAL A 109 7.71 -2.87 10.71
N GLY A 110 8.81 -3.16 11.40
CA GLY A 110 8.81 -3.83 12.70
C GLY A 110 7.98 -3.09 13.75
N PRO A 111 8.22 -1.79 13.99
CA PRO A 111 7.41 -1.01 14.93
C PRO A 111 5.93 -0.89 14.54
N LEU A 112 5.60 -0.93 13.25
CA LEU A 112 4.21 -0.90 12.76
C LEU A 112 3.50 -2.23 13.06
N LYS A 113 4.18 -3.36 12.80
CA LYS A 113 3.72 -4.69 13.21
C LYS A 113 3.48 -4.75 14.71
N ASP A 114 4.47 -4.35 15.52
CA ASP A 114 4.39 -4.39 16.98
C ASP A 114 3.30 -3.46 17.54
N ALA A 115 2.88 -2.44 16.78
CA ALA A 115 1.79 -1.56 17.14
C ALA A 115 0.40 -2.18 16.90
N GLY A 116 0.31 -3.24 16.08
CA GLY A 116 -0.92 -3.97 15.81
C GLY A 116 -1.41 -3.93 14.36
N VAL A 117 -0.55 -3.64 13.38
CA VAL A 117 -0.88 -3.90 11.96
C VAL A 117 -1.01 -5.41 11.77
N ASP A 118 -1.98 -5.88 10.99
CA ASP A 118 -2.17 -7.31 10.67
C ASP A 118 -1.67 -7.66 9.27
N ILE A 119 -1.88 -6.76 8.30
CA ILE A 119 -1.58 -6.98 6.88
C ILE A 119 -0.94 -5.73 6.30
N PHE A 120 0.13 -5.90 5.51
CA PHE A 120 0.77 -4.78 4.80
C PHE A 120 0.38 -4.72 3.33
N ASP A 121 -0.27 -3.64 2.89
CA ASP A 121 -0.43 -3.30 1.47
C ASP A 121 0.83 -2.56 0.99
N CYS A 122 1.64 -3.26 0.21
CA CYS A 122 2.93 -2.78 -0.28
C CYS A 122 2.78 -2.23 -1.70
N SER A 123 2.68 -0.91 -1.78
CA SER A 123 2.48 -0.18 -3.03
C SER A 123 3.78 0.08 -3.76
N GLN A 124 3.88 -0.44 -4.99
CA GLN A 124 4.97 -0.21 -5.92
C GLN A 124 4.44 0.27 -7.28
N ARG A 125 5.32 0.84 -8.10
CA ARG A 125 4.97 1.22 -9.48
C ARG A 125 4.76 -0.01 -10.36
N ARG A 126 5.62 -1.01 -10.16
CA ARG A 126 5.57 -2.31 -10.81
C ARG A 126 5.81 -3.38 -9.77
N PHE A 127 4.87 -4.30 -9.63
CA PHE A 127 5.01 -5.41 -8.68
C PHE A 127 6.18 -6.34 -9.08
N SER A 128 6.52 -6.41 -10.36
CA SER A 128 7.56 -7.29 -10.92
C SER A 128 8.98 -6.79 -10.67
N GLU A 129 9.17 -5.53 -10.29
CA GLU A 129 10.49 -4.98 -10.02
C GLU A 129 10.97 -5.36 -8.61
N PRO A 130 12.25 -5.75 -8.47
CA PRO A 130 12.83 -6.02 -7.16
C PRO A 130 12.96 -4.75 -6.35
N GLU A 131 12.77 -4.84 -5.03
CA GLU A 131 12.83 -3.67 -4.15
C GLU A 131 14.28 -3.26 -3.81
N PHE A 132 15.20 -4.23 -3.77
CA PHE A 132 16.61 -4.01 -3.48
C PHE A 132 17.51 -4.79 -4.45
N ALA A 133 18.69 -4.25 -4.74
CA ALA A 133 19.67 -4.88 -5.62
C ALA A 133 20.11 -6.25 -5.07
N GLY A 134 20.25 -7.25 -5.96
CA GLY A 134 20.69 -8.60 -5.59
C GLY A 134 19.59 -9.50 -5.01
N SER A 135 18.31 -9.12 -5.15
CA SER A 135 17.14 -9.93 -4.79
C SER A 135 16.08 -9.84 -5.88
N ASP A 136 15.26 -10.88 -6.01
CA ASP A 136 14.07 -10.88 -6.88
C ASP A 136 12.79 -10.46 -6.10
N LEU A 137 12.88 -10.30 -4.78
CA LEU A 137 11.75 -9.92 -3.95
C LEU A 137 11.39 -8.46 -4.18
N ASN A 138 10.11 -8.23 -4.41
CA ASN A 138 9.50 -6.90 -4.44
C ASN A 138 9.24 -6.42 -2.99
N LEU A 139 8.62 -5.25 -2.82
CA LEU A 139 8.38 -4.68 -1.49
C LEU A 139 7.52 -5.59 -0.62
N ALA A 140 6.45 -6.15 -1.20
CA ALA A 140 5.56 -7.08 -0.50
C ALA A 140 6.29 -8.33 -0.01
N GLY A 141 7.19 -8.88 -0.84
CA GLY A 141 8.01 -10.04 -0.48
C GLY A 141 9.04 -9.75 0.60
N TRP A 142 9.68 -8.58 0.56
CA TRP A 142 10.57 -8.17 1.64
C TRP A 142 9.84 -7.93 2.94
N VAL A 143 8.71 -7.23 2.92
CA VAL A 143 7.91 -6.98 4.13
C VAL A 143 7.39 -8.30 4.70
N LYS A 144 6.91 -9.23 3.88
CA LYS A 144 6.49 -10.58 4.33
C LYS A 144 7.64 -11.31 5.01
N LYS A 145 8.81 -11.34 4.37
CA LYS A 145 10.02 -12.00 4.89
C LYS A 145 10.45 -11.43 6.25
N LEU A 146 10.41 -10.11 6.41
CA LEU A 146 10.89 -9.42 7.63
C LEU A 146 9.87 -9.50 8.77
N THR A 147 8.58 -9.43 8.46
CA THR A 147 7.53 -9.33 9.49
C THR A 147 6.86 -10.66 9.81
N GLY A 148 6.84 -11.60 8.86
CA GLY A 148 6.03 -12.82 8.91
C GLY A 148 4.52 -12.56 8.79
N GLN A 149 4.10 -11.33 8.50
CA GLN A 149 2.69 -10.99 8.32
C GLN A 149 2.26 -11.20 6.86
N PRO A 150 0.96 -11.45 6.61
CA PRO A 150 0.44 -11.44 5.27
C PRO A 150 0.70 -10.11 4.57
N THR A 151 1.01 -10.16 3.28
CA THR A 151 1.24 -8.95 2.48
C THR A 151 0.41 -8.95 1.20
N LEU A 152 0.01 -7.75 0.81
CA LEU A 152 -0.62 -7.47 -0.46
C LEU A 152 0.36 -6.72 -1.35
N THR A 153 0.48 -7.13 -2.61
CA THR A 153 1.25 -6.39 -3.63
C THR A 153 0.33 -5.60 -4.56
N VAL A 154 0.86 -4.51 -5.10
CA VAL A 154 0.22 -3.75 -6.17
C VAL A 154 1.27 -3.02 -7.00
N GLY A 155 0.97 -2.88 -8.29
CA GLY A 155 1.77 -2.08 -9.22
C GLY A 155 1.67 -2.61 -10.64
N SER A 156 0.93 -1.93 -11.51
CA SER A 156 0.77 -2.30 -12.93
C SER A 156 0.25 -3.72 -13.20
N ILE A 157 -0.56 -4.29 -12.31
CA ILE A 157 -1.25 -5.59 -12.53
C ILE A 157 -2.24 -5.46 -13.69
N GLY A 158 -2.01 -6.19 -14.77
CA GLY A 158 -2.83 -6.17 -15.98
C GLY A 158 -2.57 -4.96 -16.89
N PHE A 159 -1.49 -4.19 -16.68
CA PHE A 159 -1.21 -2.98 -17.46
C PHE A 159 0.21 -2.95 -18.01
N ASP A 160 0.32 -2.66 -19.31
CA ASP A 160 1.61 -2.32 -19.93
C ASP A 160 2.19 -1.04 -19.30
N ASN A 161 3.51 -0.98 -19.31
CA ASN A 161 4.41 -0.31 -18.40
C ASN A 161 4.38 1.23 -18.41
N ASP A 162 3.45 1.85 -19.12
CA ASP A 162 3.49 3.29 -19.36
C ASP A 162 2.23 3.98 -18.80
N LEU A 163 2.31 4.34 -17.51
CA LEU A 163 1.29 5.14 -16.81
C LEU A 163 1.02 6.47 -17.53
N ILE A 164 2.04 7.06 -18.16
CA ILE A 164 1.92 8.32 -18.90
C ILE A 164 1.21 8.08 -20.24
N LYS A 165 1.50 6.99 -20.94
CA LYS A 165 0.76 6.58 -22.15
C LYS A 165 -0.68 6.19 -21.83
N ALA A 166 -0.95 5.43 -20.77
CA ALA A 166 -2.31 5.06 -20.36
C ALA A 166 -3.18 6.28 -20.01
N LEU A 167 -2.58 7.38 -19.53
CA LEU A 167 -3.28 8.64 -19.29
C LEU A 167 -3.44 9.52 -20.55
N ASN A 168 -2.63 9.28 -21.60
CA ASN A 168 -2.55 10.11 -22.81
C ASN A 168 -3.00 9.41 -24.11
N THR A 169 -3.29 8.11 -24.10
CA THR A 169 -3.72 7.33 -25.29
C THR A 169 -5.06 6.65 -25.07
N LYS A 170 -5.85 6.51 -26.15
CA LYS A 170 -7.05 5.66 -26.20
C LYS A 170 -6.67 4.20 -25.92
N ALA A 171 -7.36 3.57 -24.96
CA ALA A 171 -7.30 2.16 -24.57
C ALA A 171 -5.90 1.51 -24.55
N ALA A 172 -5.30 1.37 -23.37
CA ALA A 172 -4.15 0.49 -23.18
C ALA A 172 -4.65 -0.97 -23.06
N GLY A 173 -4.17 -1.87 -23.92
CA GLY A 173 -4.53 -3.29 -23.84
C GLY A 173 -4.17 -3.92 -22.50
N THR A 174 -4.90 -4.97 -22.12
CA THR A 174 -4.67 -5.69 -20.86
C THR A 174 -3.41 -6.56 -20.97
N ASP A 175 -2.45 -6.37 -20.07
CA ASP A 175 -1.22 -7.17 -19.99
C ASP A 175 -1.49 -8.49 -19.26
N ILE A 176 -1.96 -9.50 -20.00
CA ILE A 176 -2.25 -10.83 -19.48
C ILE A 176 -1.01 -11.49 -18.86
N PRO A 177 0.20 -11.46 -19.49
CA PRO A 177 1.42 -11.97 -18.86
C PRO A 177 1.67 -11.44 -17.44
N SER A 178 1.41 -10.16 -17.18
CA SER A 178 1.56 -9.59 -15.83
C SER A 178 0.60 -10.21 -14.80
N ILE A 179 -0.63 -10.55 -15.20
CA ILE A 179 -1.62 -11.21 -14.33
C ILE A 179 -1.14 -12.62 -13.98
N VAL A 180 -0.67 -13.36 -15.00
CA VAL A 180 -0.13 -14.72 -14.82
C VAL A 180 1.12 -14.72 -13.94
N GLU A 181 2.01 -13.74 -14.10
CA GLU A 181 3.20 -13.62 -13.26
C GLU A 181 2.84 -13.29 -11.81
N ALA A 182 1.86 -12.41 -11.58
CA ALA A 182 1.37 -12.14 -10.23
C ALA A 182 0.84 -13.41 -9.56
N ALA A 183 0.06 -14.23 -10.28
CA ALA A 183 -0.43 -15.52 -9.78
C ALA A 183 0.71 -16.48 -9.43
N LYS A 184 1.72 -16.63 -10.29
CA LYS A 184 2.89 -17.48 -10.02
C LYS A 184 3.68 -17.04 -8.78
N ARG A 185 3.77 -15.74 -8.51
CA ARG A 185 4.48 -15.22 -7.32
C ARG A 185 3.68 -15.43 -6.03
N VAL A 186 2.34 -15.42 -6.10
CA VAL A 186 1.48 -15.89 -5.01
C VAL A 186 1.72 -17.38 -4.73
N GLU A 187 1.79 -18.23 -5.77
CA GLU A 187 2.08 -19.67 -5.63
C GLU A 187 3.47 -19.95 -5.03
N ARG A 188 4.43 -19.04 -5.24
CA ARG A 188 5.77 -19.06 -4.60
C ARG A 188 5.79 -18.48 -3.18
N GLU A 189 4.62 -18.14 -2.65
CA GLU A 189 4.42 -17.54 -1.32
C GLU A 189 5.14 -16.20 -1.12
N GLU A 190 5.51 -15.49 -2.20
CA GLU A 190 6.22 -14.22 -2.11
C GLU A 190 5.35 -13.11 -1.50
N PHE A 191 4.05 -13.16 -1.74
CA PHE A 191 3.02 -12.32 -1.11
C PHE A 191 1.67 -13.04 -1.18
N ASP A 192 0.70 -12.62 -0.38
CA ASP A 192 -0.53 -13.37 -0.13
C ASP A 192 -1.70 -12.86 -0.96
N LEU A 193 -1.69 -11.56 -1.30
CA LEU A 193 -2.77 -10.90 -2.01
C LEU A 193 -2.23 -9.99 -3.13
N VAL A 194 -3.09 -9.73 -4.12
CA VAL A 194 -2.80 -8.81 -5.24
C VAL A 194 -3.95 -7.81 -5.35
N ALA A 195 -3.66 -6.51 -5.21
CA ALA A 195 -4.69 -5.49 -5.47
C ALA A 195 -4.74 -5.10 -6.94
N VAL A 196 -5.97 -5.02 -7.47
CA VAL A 196 -6.26 -4.63 -8.84
C VAL A 196 -7.13 -3.38 -8.82
N GLY A 197 -6.60 -2.27 -9.33
CA GLY A 197 -7.31 -0.98 -9.39
C GLY A 197 -7.99 -0.75 -10.74
N ARG A 198 -7.24 -0.19 -11.69
CA ARG A 198 -7.74 0.21 -13.02
C ARG A 198 -8.48 -0.90 -13.78
N GLY A 199 -8.09 -2.17 -13.61
CA GLY A 199 -8.79 -3.31 -14.23
C GLY A 199 -10.24 -3.45 -13.73
N MET A 200 -10.46 -3.26 -12.44
CA MET A 200 -11.80 -3.31 -11.83
C MET A 200 -12.66 -2.10 -12.18
N ILE A 201 -12.05 -0.94 -12.43
CA ILE A 201 -12.77 0.24 -12.95
C ILE A 201 -13.24 0.00 -14.38
N ALA A 202 -12.38 -0.62 -15.19
CA ALA A 202 -12.70 -0.92 -16.58
C ALA A 202 -13.75 -2.02 -16.73
N ASP A 203 -13.69 -3.02 -15.85
CA ASP A 203 -14.48 -4.23 -15.95
C ASP A 203 -14.92 -4.68 -14.55
N PRO A 204 -16.20 -4.49 -14.15
CA PRO A 204 -16.67 -4.96 -12.85
C PRO A 204 -16.65 -6.49 -12.73
N ASN A 205 -16.61 -7.22 -13.85
CA ASN A 205 -16.52 -8.68 -13.88
C ASN A 205 -15.07 -9.17 -14.08
N TRP A 206 -14.06 -8.29 -13.93
CA TRP A 206 -12.65 -8.62 -14.15
C TRP A 206 -12.22 -9.89 -13.41
N ALA A 207 -12.51 -9.99 -12.11
CA ALA A 207 -12.11 -11.13 -11.29
C ALA A 207 -12.78 -12.44 -11.75
N GLN A 208 -14.05 -12.37 -12.15
CA GLN A 208 -14.76 -13.53 -12.69
C GLN A 208 -14.11 -14.02 -13.99
N LYS A 209 -13.84 -13.11 -14.93
CA LYS A 209 -13.23 -13.41 -16.22
C LYS A 209 -11.81 -13.98 -16.07
N VAL A 210 -11.00 -13.40 -15.18
CA VAL A 210 -9.66 -13.92 -14.87
C VAL A 210 -9.74 -15.34 -14.30
N ARG A 211 -10.70 -15.61 -13.40
CA ARG A 211 -10.91 -16.95 -12.84
C ARG A 211 -11.36 -17.96 -13.90
N GLU A 212 -12.21 -17.55 -14.84
CA GLU A 212 -12.76 -18.40 -15.91
C GLU A 212 -11.79 -18.54 -17.09
N GLY A 213 -10.69 -17.78 -17.10
CA GLY A 213 -9.69 -17.80 -18.17
C GLY A 213 -10.13 -17.08 -19.45
N THR A 214 -11.21 -16.31 -19.41
CA THR A 214 -11.77 -15.55 -20.55
C THR A 214 -11.07 -14.20 -20.69
N PHE A 215 -9.74 -14.22 -20.80
CA PHE A 215 -8.90 -13.02 -20.79
C PHE A 215 -9.12 -12.10 -22.00
N ASP A 216 -9.55 -12.67 -23.12
CA ASP A 216 -9.89 -11.96 -24.37
C ASP A 216 -11.13 -11.07 -24.23
N GLU A 217 -11.95 -11.28 -23.19
CA GLU A 217 -13.13 -10.47 -22.88
C GLU A 217 -12.84 -9.33 -21.89
N LEU A 218 -11.60 -9.17 -21.41
CA LEU A 218 -11.26 -8.14 -20.44
C LEU A 218 -11.31 -6.75 -21.08
N LEU A 219 -12.05 -5.83 -20.45
CA LEU A 219 -12.12 -4.45 -20.91
C LEU A 219 -10.85 -3.68 -20.52
N ALA A 220 -10.29 -2.98 -21.50
CA ALA A 220 -9.17 -2.07 -21.30
C ALA A 220 -9.59 -0.83 -20.52
N TYR A 221 -8.78 -0.40 -19.56
CA TYR A 221 -9.00 0.86 -18.86
C TYR A 221 -8.85 2.06 -19.80
N ASP A 222 -9.78 2.99 -19.68
CA ASP A 222 -9.73 4.31 -20.31
C ASP A 222 -9.95 5.38 -19.23
N ALA A 223 -9.15 6.45 -19.25
CA ALA A 223 -9.23 7.50 -18.24
C ALA A 223 -10.60 8.21 -18.19
N ASN A 224 -11.38 8.19 -19.27
CA ASN A 224 -12.73 8.74 -19.29
C ASN A 224 -13.71 7.92 -18.44
N MET A 225 -13.40 6.65 -18.12
CA MET A 225 -14.24 5.83 -17.24
C MET A 225 -14.36 6.43 -15.85
N LEU A 226 -13.38 7.23 -15.39
CA LEU A 226 -13.45 7.93 -14.11
C LEU A 226 -14.56 9.01 -14.04
N ARG A 227 -15.20 9.34 -15.17
CA ARG A 227 -16.30 10.31 -15.22
C ARG A 227 -17.67 9.71 -14.90
N THR A 228 -17.76 8.38 -14.82
CA THR A 228 -19.01 7.66 -14.58
C THR A 228 -18.78 6.62 -13.49
N LEU A 229 -19.73 6.49 -12.57
CA LEU A 229 -19.81 5.36 -11.64
C LEU A 229 -20.83 4.38 -12.21
N VAL A 230 -20.37 3.20 -12.63
CA VAL A 230 -21.18 2.12 -13.22
C VAL A 230 -21.41 1.00 -12.23
#